data_AF-A0A537CGD7-F1
#
_entry.id   AF-A0A537CGD7-F1
#
_cell.length_a   1.000
_cell.length_b   1.000
_cell.length_c   1.000
_cell.angle_alpha   90.00
_cell.angle_beta   90.00
_cell.angle_gamma   90.00
#
_symmetry.space_group_name_H-M   'P 1'
#
loop_
_entity.id
_entity.type
_entity.pdbx_description
1 polymer ?
#
loop_
_entity_poly.entity_id
_entity_poly.type
_entity_poly.pdbx_seq_one_letter_code
_entity_poly.pdbx_strand_id
1 'polypeptide(L)'
;ATPKARLSHLMEIFGQIEEWTKTKDKFEAMDILNKHDIPCGPILSMKEIAEEPSLRKTGTVVEVDHPKRGKYLSVGNPIKMSESPTEVTRSPLLGEHTDEVLAELGYDKDTIAAL
;
A
#
# COMPACT_ATOMS: atom_id res chain seq x y z
N ALA A 1 -11.63 -1.46 -37.49
CA ALA A 1 -12.84 -1.51 -36.63
C ALA A 1 -12.81 -0.37 -35.60
N THR A 2 -13.92 0.33 -35.37
CA THR A 2 -14.02 1.46 -34.42
C THR A 2 -14.57 1.02 -33.05
N PRO A 3 -14.38 1.79 -31.96
CA PRO A 3 -14.99 1.48 -30.66
C PRO A 3 -16.52 1.30 -30.74
N LYS A 4 -17.21 2.16 -31.49
CA LYS A 4 -18.67 2.09 -31.67
C LYS A 4 -19.13 0.76 -32.29
N ALA A 5 -18.37 0.24 -33.27
CA ALA A 5 -18.70 -1.03 -33.92
C ALA A 5 -18.43 -2.25 -33.03
N ARG A 6 -17.52 -2.15 -32.06
CA ARG A 6 -17.21 -3.24 -31.12
C ARG A 6 -18.22 -3.37 -29.98
N LEU A 7 -18.97 -2.32 -29.67
CA LEU A 7 -19.85 -2.27 -28.51
C LEU A 7 -20.89 -3.42 -28.48
N SER A 8 -21.52 -3.72 -29.62
CA SER A 8 -22.52 -4.80 -29.72
C SER A 8 -21.93 -6.21 -29.62
N HIS A 9 -20.61 -6.35 -29.76
CA HIS A 9 -19.89 -7.64 -29.76
C HIS A 9 -18.88 -7.71 -28.62
N LEU A 10 -18.98 -6.81 -27.63
CA LEU A 10 -17.94 -6.61 -26.62
C LEU A 10 -17.71 -7.87 -25.78
N MET A 11 -18.78 -8.60 -25.46
CA MET A 11 -18.71 -9.85 -24.71
C MET A 11 -18.05 -10.98 -25.50
N GLU A 12 -18.28 -11.05 -26.82
CA GLU A 12 -17.61 -12.03 -27.68
C GLU A 12 -16.11 -11.75 -27.76
N ILE A 13 -15.74 -10.48 -27.88
CA ILE A 13 -14.34 -10.03 -27.88
C ILE A 13 -13.68 -10.39 -26.54
N PHE A 14 -14.31 -10.05 -25.41
CA PHE A 14 -13.77 -10.42 -24.10
C PHE A 14 -13.72 -11.93 -23.90
N GLY A 15 -14.67 -12.70 -24.42
CA GLY A 15 -14.63 -14.16 -24.39
C GLY A 15 -13.40 -14.71 -25.09
N GLN A 16 -13.05 -14.20 -26.28
CA GLN A 16 -11.83 -14.63 -26.99
C GLN A 16 -10.55 -14.26 -26.23
N ILE A 17 -10.51 -13.07 -25.62
CA ILE A 17 -9.39 -12.65 -24.78
C ILE A 17 -9.29 -13.57 -23.54
N GLU A 18 -10.43 -13.89 -22.93
CA GLU A 18 -10.49 -14.74 -21.74
C GLU A 18 -9.96 -16.15 -22.02
N GLU A 19 -10.40 -16.78 -23.12
CA GLU A 19 -9.90 -18.08 -23.55
C GLU A 19 -8.38 -18.10 -23.70
N TRP A 20 -7.79 -17.02 -24.22
CA TRP A 20 -6.33 -16.89 -24.27
C TRP A 20 -5.73 -16.71 -22.88
N THR A 21 -6.27 -15.81 -22.04
CA THR A 21 -5.72 -15.55 -20.69
C THR A 21 -5.77 -16.76 -19.77
N LYS A 22 -6.78 -17.65 -19.92
CA LYS A 22 -6.87 -18.92 -19.16
C LYS A 22 -5.68 -19.85 -19.38
N THR A 23 -4.95 -19.69 -20.49
CA THR A 23 -3.78 -20.51 -20.82
C THR A 23 -2.48 -20.02 -20.18
N LYS A 24 -2.52 -18.95 -19.37
CA LYS A 24 -1.35 -18.24 -18.86
C LYS A 24 -1.46 -17.95 -17.37
N ASP A 25 -0.32 -17.79 -16.72
CA ASP A 25 -0.27 -17.10 -15.44
C ASP A 25 -0.56 -15.60 -15.62
N LYS A 26 -1.11 -14.94 -14.59
CA LYS A 26 -1.49 -13.53 -14.62
C LYS A 26 -0.29 -12.59 -14.89
N PHE A 27 0.91 -12.92 -14.42
CA PHE A 27 2.10 -12.12 -14.68
C PHE A 27 2.63 -12.35 -16.10
N GLU A 28 2.57 -13.59 -16.60
CA GLU A 28 2.95 -13.90 -17.98
C GLU A 28 2.02 -13.19 -18.99
N ALA A 29 0.71 -13.22 -18.74
CA ALA A 29 -0.26 -12.51 -19.56
C ALA A 29 0.02 -11.01 -19.58
N MET A 30 0.26 -10.40 -18.41
CA MET A 30 0.64 -8.98 -18.30
C MET A 30 1.90 -8.67 -19.11
N ASP A 31 2.96 -9.47 -18.97
CA ASP A 31 4.23 -9.22 -19.65
C ASP A 31 4.13 -9.31 -21.17
N ILE A 32 3.27 -10.20 -21.69
CA ILE A 32 3.02 -10.31 -23.12
C ILE A 32 2.21 -9.10 -23.61
N LEU A 33 1.14 -8.75 -22.90
CA LEU A 33 0.25 -7.65 -23.30
C LEU A 33 0.93 -6.28 -23.21
N ASN A 34 1.79 -6.07 -22.22
CA ASN A 34 2.55 -4.82 -22.05
C ASN A 34 3.51 -4.55 -23.22
N LYS A 35 4.04 -5.57 -23.90
CA LYS A 35 4.87 -5.41 -25.11
C LYS A 35 4.10 -4.83 -26.30
N HIS A 36 2.77 -4.83 -26.22
CA HIS A 36 1.86 -4.29 -27.22
C HIS A 36 1.14 -3.02 -26.74
N ASP A 37 1.62 -2.39 -25.66
CA ASP A 37 1.02 -1.19 -25.06
C ASP A 37 -0.45 -1.38 -24.63
N ILE A 38 -0.85 -2.61 -24.31
CA ILE A 38 -2.20 -2.92 -23.85
C ILE A 38 -2.26 -2.65 -22.33
N PRO A 39 -3.10 -1.72 -21.86
CA PRO A 39 -3.21 -1.41 -20.44
C PRO A 39 -3.87 -2.57 -19.69
N CYS A 40 -3.07 -3.33 -18.94
CA CYS A 40 -3.52 -4.44 -18.11
C CYS A 40 -2.65 -4.56 -16.85
N GLY A 41 -3.14 -5.29 -15.87
CA GLY A 41 -2.40 -5.59 -14.66
C GLY A 41 -2.98 -6.81 -13.93
N PRO A 42 -2.15 -7.57 -13.20
CA PRO A 42 -2.60 -8.72 -12.45
C PRO A 42 -3.48 -8.26 -11.28
N ILE A 43 -4.47 -9.08 -10.94
CA ILE A 43 -5.17 -8.94 -9.67
C ILE A 43 -4.24 -9.48 -8.58
N LEU A 44 -3.69 -8.57 -7.78
CA LEU A 44 -2.82 -8.92 -6.67
C LEU A 44 -3.66 -9.23 -5.42
N SER A 45 -3.33 -10.34 -4.76
CA SER A 45 -3.84 -10.67 -3.44
C SER A 45 -3.19 -9.81 -2.35
N MET A 46 -3.79 -9.74 -1.17
CA MET A 46 -3.21 -9.01 -0.03
C MET A 46 -1.84 -9.57 0.38
N LYS A 47 -1.60 -10.88 0.20
CA LYS A 47 -0.30 -11.50 0.44
C LYS A 47 0.74 -10.97 -0.54
N GLU A 48 0.42 -10.98 -1.83
CA GLU A 48 1.33 -10.48 -2.86
C GLU A 48 1.63 -9.00 -2.66
N ILE A 49 0.62 -8.18 -2.32
CA ILE A 49 0.79 -6.76 -1.99
C ILE A 49 1.74 -6.57 -0.80
N ALA A 50 1.59 -7.36 0.26
CA ALA A 50 2.43 -7.26 1.45
C ALA A 50 3.91 -7.61 1.19
N GLU A 51 4.15 -8.50 0.23
CA GLU A 51 5.47 -9.02 -0.16
C GLU A 51 6.06 -8.29 -1.37
N GLU A 52 5.33 -7.35 -1.99
CA GLU A 52 5.72 -6.74 -3.26
C GLU A 52 6.92 -5.77 -3.10
N PRO A 53 8.06 -6.03 -3.79
CA PRO A 53 9.28 -5.23 -3.61
C PRO A 53 9.16 -3.76 -4.02
N SER A 54 8.40 -3.42 -5.05
CA SER A 54 8.23 -2.04 -5.53
C SER A 54 7.43 -1.17 -4.54
N LEU A 55 6.44 -1.73 -3.85
CA LEU A 55 5.63 -1.09 -2.81
C LEU A 55 6.46 -0.88 -1.56
N ARG A 56 7.39 -1.79 -1.24
CA ARG A 56 8.39 -1.60 -0.19
C ARG A 56 9.37 -0.49 -0.56
N LYS A 57 9.93 -0.52 -1.77
CA LYS A 57 10.90 0.47 -2.26
C LYS A 57 10.34 1.88 -2.31
N THR A 58 9.06 2.03 -2.66
CA THR A 58 8.37 3.32 -2.69
C THR A 58 7.88 3.77 -1.31
N GLY A 59 8.01 2.95 -0.26
CA GLY A 59 7.48 3.23 1.07
C GLY A 59 5.95 3.29 1.11
N THR A 60 5.28 2.56 0.21
CA THR A 60 3.82 2.42 0.21
C THR A 60 3.39 1.31 1.17
N VAL A 61 4.17 0.23 1.26
CA VAL A 61 4.08 -0.75 2.34
C VAL A 61 5.32 -0.58 3.20
N VAL A 62 5.13 -0.32 4.49
CA VAL A 62 6.22 -0.05 5.44
C VAL A 62 6.19 -1.07 6.57
N GLU A 63 7.38 -1.46 7.04
CA GLU A 63 7.53 -2.27 8.24
C GLU A 63 7.86 -1.36 9.41
N VAL A 64 7.09 -1.48 10.48
CA VAL A 64 7.22 -0.66 11.69
C VAL A 64 7.48 -1.58 12.88
N ASP A 65 8.48 -1.23 13.69
CA ASP A 65 8.82 -2.00 14.89
C ASP A 65 8.09 -1.42 16.12
N HIS A 66 7.31 -2.26 16.80
CA HIS A 66 6.52 -1.85 17.96
C HIS A 66 7.01 -2.55 19.24
N PRO A 67 7.28 -1.81 20.33
CA PRO A 67 8.01 -2.31 21.51
C PRO A 67 7.37 -3.52 22.18
N LYS A 68 6.04 -3.67 22.08
CA LYS A 68 5.30 -4.83 22.64
C LYS A 68 4.89 -5.90 21.63
N ARG A 69 4.80 -5.56 20.34
CA ARG A 69 4.20 -6.41 19.30
C ARG A 69 5.25 -7.01 18.35
N GLY A 70 6.44 -6.41 18.31
CA GLY A 70 7.43 -6.64 17.28
C GLY A 70 7.04 -5.96 15.97
N LYS A 71 7.69 -6.39 14.89
CA LYS A 71 7.51 -5.86 13.54
C LYS A 71 6.11 -6.13 12.99
N TYR A 72 5.51 -5.13 12.36
CA TYR A 72 4.24 -5.25 11.64
C TYR A 72 4.24 -4.40 10.37
N LEU A 73 3.33 -4.71 9.45
CA LEU A 73 3.16 -3.95 8.22
C LEU A 73 2.07 -2.89 8.37
N SER A 74 2.33 -1.72 7.80
CA SER A 74 1.37 -0.64 7.65
C SER A 74 1.41 -0.08 6.23
N VAL A 75 0.38 0.69 5.87
CA VAL A 75 0.37 1.48 4.64
C VAL A 75 1.07 2.81 4.94
N GLY A 76 2.07 3.14 4.13
CA GLY A 76 2.79 4.42 4.22
C GLY A 76 2.00 5.59 3.65
N ASN A 77 2.65 6.75 3.53
CA ASN A 77 2.01 7.89 2.86
C ASN A 77 1.85 7.58 1.36
N PRO A 78 0.62 7.62 0.80
CA PRO A 78 0.41 7.39 -0.63
C PRO A 78 1.01 8.50 -1.51
N ILE A 79 1.18 9.72 -0.97
CA ILE A 79 1.72 10.87 -1.68
C ILE A 79 3.22 10.96 -1.42
N LYS A 80 4.02 10.98 -2.51
CA LYS A 80 5.48 11.11 -2.43
C LYS A 80 5.88 12.56 -2.69
N MET A 81 6.46 13.21 -1.68
CA MET A 81 6.88 14.61 -1.73
C MET A 81 8.41 14.68 -1.66
N SER A 82 9.05 15.20 -2.70
CA SER A 82 10.52 15.25 -2.82
C SER A 82 11.18 16.11 -1.74
N GLU A 83 10.54 17.22 -1.34
CA GLU A 83 11.08 18.17 -0.36
C GLU A 83 10.58 17.94 1.07
N SER A 84 9.62 17.04 1.25
CA SER A 84 9.01 16.75 2.55
C SER A 84 8.74 15.24 2.69
N PRO A 85 9.80 14.41 2.79
CA PRO A 85 9.62 12.98 3.00
C PRO A 85 8.87 12.71 4.31
N THR A 86 7.99 11.72 4.29
CA THR A 86 7.22 11.31 5.47
C THR A 86 7.74 10.00 6.01
N GLU A 87 7.96 9.96 7.32
CA GLU A 87 8.35 8.76 8.04
C GLU A 87 7.16 8.21 8.83
N VAL A 88 6.88 6.92 8.70
CA VAL A 88 5.86 6.25 9.51
C VAL A 88 6.54 5.64 10.72
N THR A 89 6.26 6.20 11.89
CA THR A 89 6.74 5.69 13.17
C THR A 89 5.68 4.82 13.84
N ARG A 90 6.10 4.07 14.86
CA ARG A 90 5.20 3.22 15.66
C ARG A 90 4.14 4.04 16.38
N SER A 91 3.01 3.39 16.67
CA SER A 91 2.04 3.92 17.62
C SER A 91 2.66 4.05 19.03
N PRO A 92 2.27 5.07 19.80
CA PRO A 92 2.65 5.17 21.21
C PRO A 92 1.91 4.12 22.05
N LEU A 93 2.50 3.77 23.19
CA LEU A 93 1.85 3.01 24.23
C LEU A 93 0.83 3.89 24.98
N LEU A 94 -0.11 3.24 25.66
CA LEU A 94 -1.04 3.93 26.55
C LEU A 94 -0.25 4.70 27.63
N GLY A 95 -0.40 6.03 27.63
CA GLY A 95 0.24 6.92 28.59
C GLY A 95 1.74 7.17 28.36
N GLU A 96 2.30 6.79 27.20
CA GLU A 96 3.75 6.88 26.96
C GLU A 96 4.31 8.30 27.09
N HIS A 97 3.56 9.30 26.63
CA HIS A 97 3.99 10.71 26.62
C HIS A 97 3.22 11.57 27.63
N THR A 98 2.54 10.97 28.63
CA THR A 98 1.72 11.72 29.59
C THR A 98 2.56 12.76 30.35
N ASP A 99 3.64 12.31 30.99
CA ASP A 99 4.52 13.18 31.79
C ASP A 99 5.24 14.22 30.93
N GLU A 100 5.63 13.84 29.70
CA GLU A 100 6.28 14.73 28.72
C GLU A 100 5.35 15.90 28.36
N VAL A 101 4.10 15.60 27.96
CA VAL A 101 3.12 16.63 27.60
C VAL A 101 2.71 17.47 28.81
N LEU A 102 2.57 16.89 30.00
CA LEU A 102 2.28 17.66 31.21
C LEU A 102 3.44 18.60 31.59
N ALA A 103 4.69 18.18 31.41
CA ALA A 103 5.84 19.05 31.60
C ALA A 103 5.89 20.20 30.58
N GLU A 104 5.54 19.94 29.31
CA GLU A 104 5.42 20.99 28.28
C GLU A 104 4.34 22.03 28.61
N LEU A 105 3.28 21.61 29.33
CA LEU A 105 2.24 22.51 29.83
C LEU A 105 2.64 23.31 31.07
N GLY A 106 3.83 23.06 31.64
CA GLY A 106 4.39 23.79 32.77
C GLY A 106 4.09 23.20 34.15
N TYR A 107 3.59 21.96 34.23
CA TYR A 107 3.45 21.26 35.51
C TYR A 107 4.83 20.81 36.03
N ASP A 108 5.07 20.99 37.32
CA ASP A 108 6.26 20.43 37.97
C ASP A 108 6.09 18.93 38.28
N LYS A 109 7.20 18.26 38.58
CA LYS A 109 7.22 16.82 38.83
C LYS A 109 6.34 16.40 40.01
N ASP A 110 6.23 17.25 41.03
CA ASP A 110 5.45 16.96 42.23
C ASP A 110 3.95 17.02 41.93
N THR A 111 3.52 17.98 41.11
CA THR A 111 2.13 18.10 40.65
C THR A 111 1.76 16.98 39.69
N ILE A 112 2.66 16.59 38.77
CA ILE A 112 2.44 15.45 37.87
C ILE A 112 2.26 14.15 38.65
N ALA A 113 3.09 13.91 39.66
CA ALA A 113 3.00 12.71 40.51
C ALA A 113 1.73 12.67 41.38
N ALA A 114 1.02 13.79 41.54
CA ALA A 114 -0.18 13.92 42.36
C ALA A 114 -1.50 13.81 41.58
N LEU A 115 -1.46 13.76 40.24
CA LEU A 115 -2.62 13.59 39.35
C LEU A 115 -3.01 12.12 39.18
#